data_AF-A0A1C6Q803-F1
#
_entry.id   AF-A0A1C6Q803-F1
#
_cell.length_a   1.000
_cell.length_b   1.000
_cell.length_c   1.000
_cell.angle_alpha   90.00
_cell.angle_beta   90.00
_cell.angle_gamma   90.00
#
_symmetry.space_group_name_H-M   'P 1'
#
loop_
_entity.id
_entity.type
_entity.pdbx_description
1 polymer ?
#
loop_
_entity_poly.entity_id
_entity_poly.type
_entity_poly.pdbx_seq_one_letter_code
_entity_poly.pdbx_strand_id
1 'polypeptide(L)' 'MDTAKLELAARRCREAEEALEAARSDLRTEAVVALRGADRDGQAAVSRITGWSRAYLRKLMRADRAG' A
#
# COMPACT_ATOMS: atom_id res chain seq x y z
N MET A 1 22.50 23.88 22.64
CA MET A 1 21.07 23.53 22.50
C MET A 1 20.95 22.04 22.70
N ASP A 2 20.14 21.58 23.64
CA ASP A 2 19.87 20.15 23.80
C ASP A 2 18.90 19.71 22.70
N THR A 3 19.41 18.93 21.74
CA THR A 3 18.66 18.42 20.58
C THR A 3 18.10 17.03 20.80
N ALA A 4 18.33 16.40 21.97
CA ALA A 4 17.96 15.00 22.19
C ALA A 4 16.46 14.72 21.96
N LYS A 5 15.59 15.64 22.39
CA LYS A 5 14.14 15.53 22.14
C LYS A 5 13.77 15.66 20.66
N LEU A 6 14.48 16.52 19.93
CA LEU A 6 14.26 16.71 18.49
C LEU A 6 14.74 15.48 17.71
N GLU A 7 15.90 14.93 18.05
CA GLU A 7 16.44 13.71 17.43
C GLU A 7 15.53 12.51 17.67
N LEU A 8 15.00 12.37 18.88
CA LEU A 8 14.02 11.34 19.21
C LEU A 8 12.71 11.49 18.41
N ALA A 9 12.19 12.71 18.30
CA ALA A 9 11.00 12.98 17.50
C ALA A 9 11.24 12.67 16.02
N ALA A 10 12.37 13.11 15.45
CA ALA A 10 12.74 12.83 14.06
C ALA A 10 12.90 11.34 13.78
N ARG A 11 13.47 10.58 14.73
CA ARG A 11 13.55 9.12 14.64
C ARG A 11 12.17 8.48 14.59
N ARG A 12 11.25 8.85 15.50
CA ARG A 12 9.89 8.29 15.55
C ARG A 12 9.10 8.60 14.27
N CYS A 13 9.29 9.78 13.70
CA CYS A 13 8.68 10.11 12.41
C CYS A 13 9.16 9.16 11.30
N ARG A 14 10.48 8.94 11.18
CA ARG A 14 11.01 8.00 10.18
C ARG A 14 10.53 6.58 10.40
N GLU A 15 10.54 6.09 11.64
CA GLU A 15 10.05 4.75 11.97
C GLU A 15 8.57 4.57 11.61
N ALA A 16 7.74 5.61 11.86
CA ALA A 16 6.34 5.59 11.46
C ALA A 16 6.14 5.62 9.94
N GLU A 17 6.96 6.39 9.21
CA GLU A 17 6.95 6.43 7.75
C GLU A 17 7.34 5.09 7.14
N GLU A 18 8.38 4.44 7.67
CA GLU A 18 8.83 3.11 7.26
C GLU A 18 7.74 2.06 7.53
N ALA A 19 7.12 2.08 8.71
CA ALA A 19 6.03 1.17 9.04
C ALA A 19 4.79 1.39 8.15
N LEU A 20 4.47 2.64 7.83
CA LEU A 20 3.38 2.96 6.92
C LEU A 20 3.67 2.48 5.49
N GLU A 21 4.89 2.64 5.00
CA GLU A 21 5.25 2.17 3.67
C GLU A 21 5.27 0.65 3.59
N ALA A 22 5.75 -0.04 4.64
CA ALA A 22 5.64 -1.50 4.75
C ALA A 22 4.18 -1.96 4.69
N ALA A 23 3.29 -1.38 5.49
CA ALA A 23 1.87 -1.71 5.47
C ALA A 23 1.20 -1.44 4.11
N ARG A 24 1.59 -0.35 3.42
CA ARG A 24 1.13 -0.07 2.05
C ARG A 24 1.65 -1.08 1.05
N SER A 25 2.88 -1.55 1.21
CA SER A 25 3.47 -2.60 0.39
C SER A 25 2.70 -3.90 0.55
N ASP A 26 2.45 -4.33 1.79
CA ASP A 26 1.68 -5.54 2.09
C ASP A 26 0.27 -5.46 1.49
N LEU A 27 -0.42 -4.32 1.65
CA LEU A 27 -1.75 -4.12 1.07
C LEU A 27 -1.73 -4.21 -0.47
N ARG A 28 -0.69 -3.69 -1.13
CA ARG A 28 -0.54 -3.81 -2.59
C ARG A 28 -0.30 -5.27 -3.00
N THR A 29 0.55 -6.00 -2.28
CA THR A 29 0.83 -7.42 -2.53
C THR A 29 -0.43 -8.26 -2.42
N GLU A 30 -1.17 -8.14 -1.31
CA GLU A 30 -2.41 -8.90 -1.11
C GLU A 30 -3.49 -8.51 -2.10
N ALA A 31 -3.59 -7.23 -2.46
CA ALA A 31 -4.52 -6.78 -3.50
C ALA A 31 -4.19 -7.41 -4.86
N VAL A 32 -2.91 -7.50 -5.23
CA VAL A 32 -2.50 -8.19 -6.48
C VAL A 32 -2.87 -9.66 -6.44
N VAL A 33 -2.57 -10.36 -5.33
CA VAL A 33 -2.95 -11.77 -5.14
C VAL A 33 -4.46 -11.95 -5.30
N ALA A 34 -5.26 -11.11 -4.66
CA ALA A 34 -6.72 -11.14 -4.76
C ALA A 34 -7.24 -10.82 -6.16
N LEU A 35 -6.53 -10.00 -6.95
CA LEU A 35 -6.92 -9.62 -8.31
C LEU A 35 -6.51 -10.66 -9.37
N ARG A 36 -5.54 -11.54 -9.08
CA ARG A 36 -5.10 -12.59 -10.01
C ARG A 36 -6.23 -13.62 -10.17
N GLY A 37 -6.87 -13.62 -11.35
CA GLY A 37 -7.99 -14.51 -11.66
C GLY A 37 -9.35 -14.01 -11.18
N ALA A 38 -9.43 -12.83 -10.56
CA ALA A 38 -10.69 -12.24 -10.15
C ALA A 38 -11.52 -11.78 -11.35
N ASP A 39 -12.82 -12.06 -11.26
CA ASP A 39 -13.83 -11.48 -12.14
C ASP A 39 -14.15 -10.03 -11.76
N ARG A 40 -15.19 -9.47 -12.36
CA ARG A 40 -15.61 -8.08 -12.10
C ARG A 40 -16.04 -7.86 -10.65
N ASP A 41 -16.62 -8.87 -10.01
CA ASP A 41 -17.14 -8.78 -8.66
C ASP A 41 -15.99 -8.86 -7.64
N GLY A 42 -14.99 -9.70 -7.89
CA GLY A 42 -13.74 -9.70 -7.14
C GLY A 42 -13.00 -8.36 -7.21
N GLN A 43 -12.93 -7.72 -8.39
CA GLN A 43 -12.38 -6.37 -8.53
C GLN A 43 -13.17 -5.31 -7.75
N ALA A 44 -14.50 -5.43 -7.71
CA ALA A 44 -15.35 -4.53 -6.94
C ALA A 44 -15.15 -4.72 -5.43
N ALA A 45 -14.95 -5.95 -4.97
CA ALA A 45 -14.63 -6.26 -3.58
C ALA A 45 -13.29 -5.64 -3.15
N VAL A 46 -12.22 -5.81 -3.94
CA VAL A 46 -10.92 -5.20 -3.67
C VAL A 46 -11.01 -3.67 -3.63
N SER A 47 -11.75 -3.07 -4.57
CA SER A 47 -11.99 -1.61 -4.59
C SER A 47 -12.71 -1.12 -3.33
N ARG A 48 -13.70 -1.88 -2.84
CA ARG A 48 -14.44 -1.55 -1.61
C ARG A 48 -13.57 -1.65 -0.36
N ILE A 49 -12.76 -2.69 -0.24
CA ILE A 49 -11.89 -2.93 0.93
C ILE A 49 -10.77 -1.89 1.00
N THR A 50 -10.13 -1.62 -0.13
CA THR A 50 -8.96 -0.73 -0.20
C THR A 50 -9.31 0.74 -0.38
N GLY A 51 -10.55 1.04 -0.79
CA GLY A 51 -10.96 2.36 -1.25
C GLY A 51 -10.32 2.80 -2.58
N TRP A 52 -9.54 1.92 -3.24
CA TRP A 52 -8.86 2.27 -4.48
C TRP A 52 -9.81 2.28 -5.66
N SER A 53 -9.60 3.24 -6.57
CA SER A 53 -10.35 3.31 -7.81
C SER A 53 -10.02 2.13 -8.71
N ARG A 54 -10.98 1.71 -9.55
CA ARG A 54 -10.75 0.70 -10.60
C ARG A 54 -9.60 1.08 -11.53
N ALA A 55 -9.36 2.38 -11.74
CA ALA A 55 -8.22 2.84 -12.53
C ALA A 55 -6.88 2.50 -11.86
N TYR A 56 -6.78 2.69 -10.55
CA TYR A 56 -5.62 2.31 -9.77
C TYR A 56 -5.40 0.79 -9.77
N LEU A 57 -6.45 -0.01 -9.54
CA LEU A 57 -6.36 -1.47 -9.59
C LEU A 57 -5.85 -1.99 -10.95
N ARG A 58 -6.32 -1.39 -12.05
CA ARG A 58 -5.82 -1.71 -13.40
C ARG A 58 -4.37 -1.32 -13.60
N LYS A 59 -3.91 -0.20 -13.03
CA LYS A 59 -2.49 0.20 -13.07
C LYS A 59 -1.62 -0.78 -12.29
N LEU A 60 -2.08 -1.18 -11.10
CA LEU A 60 -1.40 -2.14 -10.24
C LEU A 60 -1.22 -3.49 -10.94
N MET A 61 -2.27 -4.03 -11.55
CA MET A 61 -2.19 -5.28 -12.33
C MET A 61 -1.33 -5.19 -13.59
N ARG A 62 -1.18 -4.00 -14.19
CA ARG A 62 -0.24 -3.81 -15.30
C ARG A 62 1.20 -3.82 -14.82
N ALA A 63 1.48 -3.21 -13.66
CA ALA A 63 2.81 -3.23 -13.06
C ALA A 63 3.22 -4.65 -12.65
N ASP A 64 2.30 -5.42 -12.05
CA ASP A 64 2.52 -6.83 -11.68
C ASP A 64 2.86 -7.72 -12.88
N ARG A 65 2.28 -7.46 -14.06
CA ARG A 65 2.58 -8.22 -15.29
C ARG A 65 3.87 -7.80 -16.00
N ALA A 66 4.45 -6.66 -15.62
CA ALA A 66 5.62 -6.09 -16.26
C ALA A 66 6.93 -6.40 -15.51
N GLY A 67 6.84 -6.88 -14.27
CA GLY A 67 7.97 -7.40 -13.49
C GLY A 67 8.01 -8.92 -13.54
#